data_AF-A0A1Y3AUM9-F1
#
_entry.id   AF-A0A1Y3AUM9-F1
#
_cell.length_a   1.000
_cell.length_b   1.000
_cell.length_c   1.000
_cell.angle_alpha   90.00
_cell.angle_beta   90.00
_cell.angle_gamma   90.00
#
_symmetry.space_group_name_H-M   'P 1'
#
loop_
_entity.id
_entity.type
_entity.pdbx_description
1 polymer ?
#
loop_
_entity_poly.entity_id
_entity_poly.type
_entity_poly.pdbx_seq_one_letter_code
_entity_poly.pdbx_strand_id
1 'polypeptide(L)' 'MSFDMPGSNESGGVNRLNDICWDKCVTDKPGSKLDSRTENCLKNCVNRFIDASLTVAQRFSGLIQKQQ' A
#
# COMPACT_ATOMS: atom_id res chain seq x y z
N MET A 1 -23.92 4.11 6.09
CA MET A 1 -22.89 3.74 5.09
C MET A 1 -21.99 2.74 5.77
N SER A 2 -22.37 1.46 5.72
CA SER A 2 -21.51 0.39 6.19
C SER A 2 -20.46 0.15 5.11
N PHE A 3 -19.19 0.21 5.50
CA PHE A 3 -18.06 -0.11 4.63
C PHE A 3 -17.88 -1.64 4.65
N ASP A 4 -18.89 -2.37 4.19
CA ASP A 4 -18.78 -3.78 3.91
C ASP A 4 -18.22 -3.91 2.49
N MET A 5 -16.90 -4.08 2.39
CA MET A 5 -16.27 -4.56 1.16
C MET A 5 -16.26 -6.09 1.22
N PRO A 6 -17.12 -6.80 0.45
CA PRO A 6 -17.08 -8.25 0.40
C PRO A 6 -15.80 -8.71 -0.30
N GLY A 7 -14.89 -9.30 0.47
CA GLY A 7 -13.68 -9.92 -0.05
C GLY A 7 -14.00 -11.25 -0.73
N SER A 8 -14.25 -11.20 -2.05
CA SER A 8 -14.19 -12.37 -2.93
C SER A 8 -13.09 -12.17 -3.97
N ASN A 9 -12.12 -13.10 -3.94
CA ASN A 9 -11.01 -13.33 -4.87
C ASN A 9 -9.72 -12.50 -4.70
N GLU A 10 -8.78 -13.14 -3.99
CA GLU A 10 -7.32 -13.13 -4.20
C GLU A 10 -6.68 -11.85 -4.78
N SER A 11 -6.24 -10.98 -3.87
CA SER A 11 -5.36 -9.85 -4.14
C SER A 11 -4.37 -9.70 -2.97
N GLY A 12 -3.46 -10.68 -2.82
CA GLY A 12 -2.50 -10.69 -1.70
C GLY A 12 -1.64 -9.42 -1.59
N GLY A 13 -1.43 -8.71 -2.70
CA GLY A 13 -0.74 -7.42 -2.73
C GLY A 13 -1.63 -6.21 -2.39
N VAL A 14 -2.85 -6.15 -2.92
CA VAL A 14 -3.73 -4.96 -2.74
C VAL A 14 -4.26 -4.89 -1.32
N ASN A 15 -4.63 -6.03 -0.73
CA ASN A 15 -5.09 -6.07 0.67
C ASN A 15 -3.96 -5.65 1.63
N ARG A 16 -2.74 -6.16 1.39
CA ARG A 16 -1.54 -5.79 2.17
C ARG A 16 -1.21 -4.30 2.07
N LEU A 17 -1.28 -3.74 0.85
CA LEU A 17 -1.06 -2.31 0.62
C LEU A 17 -2.10 -1.46 1.34
N ASN A 18 -3.36 -1.87 1.28
CA ASN A 18 -4.45 -1.19 1.98
C ASN A 18 -4.21 -1.17 3.47
N ASP A 19 -3.91 -2.32 4.10
CA ASP A 19 -3.68 -2.39 5.56
C ASP A 19 -2.52 -1.47 5.98
N ILE A 20 -1.38 -1.56 5.28
CA ILE A 20 -0.20 -0.74 5.60
C ILE A 20 -0.50 0.75 5.44
N CYS A 21 -1.12 1.15 4.33
CA CYS A 21 -1.37 2.55 4.07
C CYS A 21 -2.50 3.10 4.93
N TRP A 22 -3.46 2.28 5.30
CA TRP A 22 -4.52 2.62 6.24
C TRP A 22 -3.93 2.94 7.61
N ASP A 23 -3.11 2.04 8.17
CA ASP A 23 -2.46 2.23 9.47
C ASP A 23 -1.53 3.45 9.52
N LYS A 24 -0.95 3.84 8.39
CA LYS A 24 -0.03 4.99 8.29
C LYS A 24 -0.75 6.32 8.12
N CYS A 25 -1.85 6.33 7.38
CA CYS A 25 -2.48 7.58 6.94
C CYS A 25 -3.78 7.90 7.66
N VAL A 26 -4.47 6.90 8.23
CA VAL A 26 -5.77 7.06 8.88
C VAL A 26 -5.59 6.85 10.38
N THR A 27 -5.24 7.93 11.10
CA THR A 27 -4.99 7.90 12.55
C THR A 27 -6.27 8.05 13.37
N ASP A 28 -7.26 8.75 12.83
CA ASP A 28 -8.52 9.06 13.48
C ASP A 28 -9.68 8.47 12.69
N LYS A 29 -10.84 8.30 13.35
CA LYS A 29 -12.05 7.85 12.66
C LYS A 29 -12.41 8.87 11.57
N PRO A 30 -12.37 8.49 10.29
CA PRO A 30 -12.69 9.43 9.22
C PRO A 30 -14.16 9.83 9.31
N GLY A 31 -14.45 11.07 8.89
CA GLY A 31 -15.82 11.55 8.75
C GLY A 31 -16.56 10.86 7.60
N SER A 32 -17.60 11.50 7.08
CA SER A 32 -18.32 10.99 5.89
C SER A 32 -17.46 10.96 4.62
N LYS A 33 -16.32 11.66 4.61
CA LYS A 33 -15.35 11.73 3.53
C LYS A 33 -13.94 11.80 4.11
N LEU A 34 -12.97 11.30 3.35
CA LEU A 34 -11.56 11.52 3.66
C LEU A 34 -11.24 13.00 3.42
N ASP A 35 -10.47 13.59 4.34
CA ASP A 35 -9.91 14.92 4.09
C ASP A 35 -8.79 14.85 3.04
N SER A 36 -8.46 16.00 2.45
CA SER A 36 -7.45 16.09 1.38
C SER A 36 -6.06 15.65 1.86
N ARG A 37 -5.76 15.79 3.15
CA ARG A 37 -4.48 15.37 3.74
C ARG A 37 -4.37 13.85 3.74
N THR A 38 -5.42 13.17 4.17
CA THR A 38 -5.52 11.71 4.25
C THR A 38 -5.50 11.11 2.85
N GLU A 39 -6.25 11.70 1.91
CA GLU A 39 -6.25 11.27 0.51
C GLU A 39 -4.85 11.39 -0.11
N ASN A 40 -4.17 12.52 0.12
CA ASN A 40 -2.81 12.71 -0.40
C ASN A 40 -1.79 11.79 0.29
N CYS A 41 -1.96 11.51 1.58
CA CYS A 41 -1.15 10.53 2.30
C CYS A 41 -1.28 9.14 1.68
N LEU A 42 -2.51 8.67 1.45
CA LEU A 42 -2.77 7.35 0.86
C LEU A 42 -2.14 7.23 -0.54
N LYS A 43 -2.30 8.25 -1.39
CA LYS A 43 -1.66 8.29 -2.72
C LYS A 43 -0.14 8.17 -2.62
N ASN A 44 0.47 8.94 -1.72
CA ASN A 44 1.92 8.90 -1.51
C ASN A 44 2.37 7.57 -0.92
N CYS A 45 1.63 7.01 0.04
CA CYS A 45 1.96 5.74 0.68
C CYS A 45 2.04 4.60 -0.33
N VAL A 46 1.03 4.45 -1.19
CA VAL A 46 1.00 3.40 -2.21
C VAL A 46 2.17 3.57 -3.19
N ASN A 47 2.38 4.77 -3.71
CA ASN A 47 3.49 5.04 -4.64
C ASN A 47 4.85 4.71 -4.01
N ARG A 48 5.10 5.16 -2.78
CA ARG A 48 6.36 4.90 -2.06
C ARG A 48 6.56 3.43 -1.74
N PHE A 49 5.51 2.70 -1.38
CA PHE A 49 5.63 1.27 -1.12
C PHE A 49 6.02 0.49 -2.37
N ILE A 50 5.39 0.80 -3.51
CA ILE A 50 5.70 0.17 -4.80
C ILE A 50 7.16 0.48 -5.18
N ASP A 51 7.57 1.74 -5.13
CA ASP A 51 8.94 2.16 -5.46
C ASP A 51 10.00 1.46 -4.59
N ALA A 52 9.75 1.37 -3.28
CA ALA A 52 10.63 0.70 -2.34
C ALA A 52 10.69 -0.82 -2.63
N SER A 53 9.55 -1.46 -2.87
CA SER A 53 9.46 -2.89 -3.16
C SER A 53 10.21 -3.25 -4.45
N LEU A 54 10.04 -2.44 -5.51
CA LEU A 54 10.75 -2.60 -6.77
C LEU A 54 12.25 -2.41 -6.60
N THR A 55 12.66 -1.37 -5.86
CA THR A 55 14.08 -1.10 -5.59
C THR A 55 14.72 -2.29 -4.90
N VAL A 56 14.06 -2.84 -3.87
CA VAL A 56 14.55 -4.02 -3.15
C VAL A 56 14.65 -5.23 -4.07
N ALA A 57 13.60 -5.53 -4.84
CA ALA A 57 13.60 -6.64 -5.79
C ALA A 57 14.72 -6.53 -6.84
N GLN A 58 14.93 -5.35 -7.41
CA GLN A 58 15.99 -5.09 -8.40
C GLN A 58 17.39 -5.34 -7.82
N ARG A 59 17.64 -4.93 -6.57
CA ARG A 59 18.92 -5.19 -5.90
C ARG A 59 19.15 -6.68 -5.71
N PHE A 60 18.14 -7.41 -5.24
CA PHE A 60 18.23 -8.86 -5.09
C PHE A 60 18.46 -9.58 -6.40
N SER A 61 17.72 -9.25 -7.47
CA SER A 61 17.95 -9.81 -8.80
C SER A 61 19.37 -9.55 -9.30
N GLY A 62 19.90 -8.33 -9.09
CA GLY A 62 21.27 -7.99 -9.46
C GLY A 62 22.33 -8.76 -8.66
N LEU A 63 22.06 -9.14 -7.42
CA LEU A 63 22.95 -10.00 -6.63
C LEU A 63 22.93 -11.45 -7.12
N ILE A 64 21.74 -11.97 -7.44
CA ILE A 64 21.57 -13.33 -7.97
C ILE A 64 22.30 -13.49 -9.31
N GLN A 65 22.22 -12.49 -10.20
CA GLN A 65 22.91 -12.50 -11.49
C GLN A 65 24.44 -12.50 -11.37
N LYS A 66 25.01 -11.98 -10.29
CA LYS A 66 26.47 -11.99 -10.07
C LYS A 66 27.00 -13.31 -9.50
N GLN A 67 26.11 -14.23 -9.12
CA GLN A 67 26.46 -15.53 -8.55
C GLN A 67 26.45 -16.68 -9.58
N GLN A 68 26.10 -16.39 -10.84
CA GLN A 68 26.27 -17.26 -12.00
C GLN A 68 27.49 -16.83 -12.80
#